data_AF-A0A356TF64-F1
#
_entry.id   AF-A0A356TF64-F1
#
_cell.length_a   1.000
_cell.length_b   1.000
_cell.length_c   1.000
_cell.angle_alpha   90.00
_cell.angle_beta   90.00
_cell.angle_gamma   90.00
#
_symmetry.space_group_name_H-M   'P 1'
#
loop_
_entity.id
_entity.type
_entity.pdbx_description
1 polymer ?
#
loop_
_entity_poly.entity_id
_entity_poly.type
_entity_poly.pdbx_seq_one_letter_code
_entity_poly.pdbx_strand_id
1 'polypeptide(L)'
;AGFYLDPERLVGGARTDALHALLDAAGYTPDLRHRDVEHLSTALRALAFLSGAESDAREDGHEGAVEKVEGLSRRLLDEHVLRWLPIFVLAVRRTGLPFPAAIASELDALVRSHRDALAGPAPRFDLPEAPALLEDDETGLREIGTYLSAPAHAGFVLTREDVARLGRGLNVPRGFGDRTQLIVNLLRSAARFDALDALLEALEEEAGAQAEGLAGYGDVTAPWRARIEESRALLRALRERAEALP
;
A
#
# COMPACT_ATOMS: atom_id res chain seq x y z
N ALA A 1 -8.88 -1.44 -0.24
CA ALA A 1 -7.93 -0.40 -0.71
C ALA A 1 -7.64 0.63 0.40
N GLY A 2 -8.64 0.96 1.23
CA GLY A 2 -8.57 1.92 2.32
C GLY A 2 -7.36 1.76 3.24
N PHE A 3 -7.06 0.55 3.69
CA PHE A 3 -5.86 0.28 4.49
C PHE A 3 -4.54 0.88 3.91
N TYR A 4 -4.40 0.90 2.57
CA TYR A 4 -3.20 1.41 1.90
C TYR A 4 -3.30 2.89 1.57
N LEU A 5 -4.47 3.34 1.07
CA LEU A 5 -4.63 4.66 0.47
C LEU A 5 -5.30 5.69 1.40
N ASP A 6 -5.82 5.24 2.54
CA ASP A 6 -6.48 6.09 3.53
C ASP A 6 -5.52 6.41 4.69
N PRO A 7 -5.34 7.71 5.04
CA PRO A 7 -4.55 8.16 6.18
C PRO A 7 -4.89 7.47 7.51
N GLU A 8 -6.19 7.27 7.76
CA GLU A 8 -6.72 6.66 8.98
C GLU A 8 -6.76 5.13 8.86
N ARG A 9 -6.47 4.60 7.66
CA ARG A 9 -6.53 3.19 7.25
C ARG A 9 -7.93 2.61 7.39
N LEU A 10 -8.94 3.46 7.26
CA LEU A 10 -10.33 3.05 7.32
C LEU A 10 -10.77 2.46 5.97
N VAL A 11 -11.70 1.51 6.03
CA VAL A 11 -12.37 0.95 4.86
C VAL A 11 -13.73 1.61 4.76
N GLY A 12 -14.14 2.02 3.55
CA GLY A 12 -15.39 2.73 3.32
C GLY A 12 -15.22 4.12 2.71
N GLY A 13 -16.33 4.84 2.57
CA GLY A 13 -16.38 6.22 2.06
C GLY A 13 -16.21 6.33 0.55
N ALA A 14 -15.69 7.48 0.09
CA ALA A 14 -15.71 7.84 -1.34
C ALA A 14 -15.04 6.83 -2.27
N ARG A 15 -14.00 6.10 -1.81
CA ARG A 15 -13.34 5.06 -2.62
C ARG A 15 -14.21 3.82 -2.79
N THR A 16 -14.90 3.42 -1.72
CA THR A 16 -15.92 2.37 -1.74
C THR A 16 -17.06 2.76 -2.68
N ASP A 17 -17.56 3.99 -2.58
CA ASP A 17 -18.65 4.49 -3.41
C ASP A 17 -18.27 4.53 -4.91
N ALA A 18 -17.05 4.97 -5.21
CA ALA A 18 -16.52 4.96 -6.58
C ALA A 18 -16.41 3.54 -7.16
N LEU A 19 -15.99 2.57 -6.34
CA LEU A 19 -15.95 1.17 -6.76
C LEU A 19 -17.37 0.64 -7.00
N HIS A 20 -18.32 0.93 -6.11
CA HIS A 20 -19.72 0.56 -6.32
C HIS A 20 -20.27 1.11 -7.63
N ALA A 21 -20.09 2.40 -7.90
CA ALA A 21 -20.54 3.02 -9.14
C ALA A 21 -19.92 2.38 -10.39
N LEU A 22 -18.65 1.95 -10.31
CA LEU A 22 -17.98 1.24 -11.39
C LEU A 22 -18.56 -0.18 -11.59
N LEU A 23 -18.82 -0.92 -10.50
CA LEU A 23 -19.44 -2.25 -10.58
C LEU A 23 -20.87 -2.18 -11.12
N ASP A 24 -21.64 -1.19 -10.70
CA ASP A 24 -23.00 -0.92 -11.21
C ASP A 24 -22.97 -0.57 -12.71
N ALA A 25 -22.02 0.25 -13.15
CA ALA A 25 -21.84 0.57 -14.57
C ALA A 25 -21.44 -0.64 -15.43
N ALA A 26 -20.76 -1.62 -14.81
CA ALA A 26 -20.46 -2.91 -15.42
C ALA A 26 -21.66 -3.88 -15.40
N GLY A 27 -22.72 -3.58 -14.66
CA GLY A 27 -23.83 -4.52 -14.45
C GLY A 27 -23.44 -5.70 -13.56
N TYR A 28 -22.44 -5.53 -12.70
CA TYR A 28 -21.92 -6.58 -11.82
C TYR A 28 -22.30 -6.33 -10.37
N THR A 29 -23.02 -7.29 -9.76
CA THR A 29 -23.35 -7.25 -8.34
C THR A 29 -22.48 -8.23 -7.56
N PRO A 30 -21.56 -7.77 -6.69
CA PRO A 30 -20.71 -8.66 -5.91
C PRO A 30 -21.48 -9.36 -4.78
N ASP A 31 -21.09 -10.60 -4.47
CA ASP A 31 -21.53 -11.29 -3.26
C ASP A 31 -20.71 -10.84 -2.05
N LEU A 32 -21.32 -10.02 -1.19
CA LEU A 32 -20.69 -9.38 -0.04
C LEU A 32 -20.95 -10.08 1.31
N ARG A 33 -21.56 -11.28 1.32
CA ARG A 33 -21.98 -11.97 2.57
C ARG A 33 -20.88 -12.15 3.62
N HIS A 34 -19.61 -12.09 3.23
CA HIS A 34 -18.46 -12.27 4.13
C HIS A 34 -17.32 -11.27 3.91
N ARG A 35 -17.52 -10.21 3.11
CA ARG A 35 -16.42 -9.34 2.65
C ARG A 35 -16.92 -7.94 2.32
N ASP A 36 -16.06 -6.96 2.52
CA ASP A 36 -16.29 -5.59 2.01
C ASP A 36 -16.04 -5.52 0.50
N VAL A 37 -16.66 -4.54 -0.16
CA VAL A 37 -16.50 -4.33 -1.60
C VAL A 37 -15.05 -4.04 -2.00
N GLU A 38 -14.28 -3.41 -1.12
CA GLU A 38 -12.88 -3.05 -1.35
C GLU A 38 -11.89 -4.21 -1.22
N HIS A 39 -12.38 -5.41 -0.92
CA HIS A 39 -11.53 -6.59 -0.84
C HIS A 39 -10.96 -6.94 -2.22
N LEU A 40 -9.67 -7.28 -2.29
CA LEU A 40 -8.99 -7.64 -3.53
C LEU A 40 -9.74 -8.70 -4.36
N SER A 41 -10.28 -9.71 -3.68
CA SER A 41 -11.07 -10.76 -4.33
C SER A 41 -12.29 -10.23 -5.06
N THR A 42 -12.90 -9.14 -4.60
CA THR A 42 -14.07 -8.52 -5.24
C THR A 42 -13.64 -7.88 -6.56
N ALA A 43 -12.53 -7.13 -6.56
CA ALA A 43 -11.96 -6.57 -7.77
C ALA A 43 -11.55 -7.66 -8.78
N LEU A 44 -10.96 -8.76 -8.33
CA LEU A 44 -10.59 -9.88 -9.22
C LEU A 44 -11.80 -10.60 -9.82
N ARG A 45 -12.90 -10.73 -9.06
CA ARG A 45 -14.15 -11.29 -9.59
C ARG A 45 -14.80 -10.36 -10.60
N ALA A 46 -14.77 -9.05 -10.35
CA ALA A 46 -15.23 -8.07 -11.32
C ALA A 46 -14.38 -8.09 -12.61
N LEU A 47 -13.05 -8.23 -12.49
CA LEU A 47 -12.16 -8.36 -13.65
C LEU A 47 -12.48 -9.63 -14.46
N ALA A 48 -12.73 -10.76 -13.79
CA ALA A 48 -13.13 -11.99 -14.46
C ALA A 48 -14.49 -11.85 -15.17
N PHE A 49 -15.45 -11.17 -14.54
CA PHE A 49 -16.74 -10.87 -15.15
C PHE A 49 -16.60 -9.99 -16.40
N LEU A 50 -15.82 -8.92 -16.32
CA LEU A 50 -15.54 -8.03 -17.46
C LEU A 50 -14.82 -8.79 -18.58
N SER A 51 -13.86 -9.66 -18.26
CA SER A 51 -13.16 -10.47 -19.26
C SER A 51 -14.11 -11.42 -20.01
N GLY A 52 -15.10 -11.98 -19.32
CA GLY A 52 -16.16 -12.79 -19.96
C GLY A 52 -17.02 -11.95 -20.90
N ALA A 53 -17.50 -10.79 -20.42
CA ALA A 53 -18.31 -9.87 -21.23
C ALA A 53 -17.56 -9.34 -22.47
N GLU A 54 -16.25 -9.13 -22.35
CA GLU A 54 -15.37 -8.75 -23.46
C GLU A 54 -15.26 -9.86 -24.50
N SER A 55 -15.13 -11.12 -24.05
CA SER A 55 -15.10 -12.30 -24.93
C SER A 55 -16.40 -12.44 -25.71
N ASP A 56 -17.55 -12.40 -25.03
CA ASP A 56 -18.86 -12.52 -25.64
C ASP A 56 -19.09 -11.40 -26.68
N ALA A 57 -18.75 -10.14 -26.33
CA ALA A 57 -18.89 -9.00 -27.23
C ALA A 57 -18.01 -9.13 -28.49
N ARG A 58 -16.82 -9.73 -28.38
CA ARG A 58 -15.94 -10.00 -29.53
C ARG A 58 -16.49 -11.11 -30.41
N GLU A 59 -16.99 -12.18 -29.81
CA GLU A 59 -17.61 -13.29 -30.54
C GLU A 59 -18.84 -12.83 -31.34
N ASP A 60 -19.63 -11.92 -30.77
CA ASP A 60 -20.82 -11.34 -31.40
C ASP A 60 -20.50 -10.18 -32.38
N GLY A 61 -19.23 -9.75 -32.49
CA GLY A 61 -18.81 -8.65 -33.38
C GLY A 61 -19.31 -7.27 -32.96
N HIS A 62 -19.56 -7.05 -31.67
CA HIS A 62 -20.06 -5.79 -31.12
C HIS A 62 -18.92 -4.87 -30.66
N GLU A 63 -18.23 -4.22 -31.59
CA GLU A 63 -17.05 -3.38 -31.32
C GLU A 63 -17.29 -2.31 -30.23
N GLY A 64 -18.43 -1.60 -30.27
CA GLY A 64 -18.75 -0.60 -29.25
C GLY A 64 -18.96 -1.17 -27.85
N ALA A 65 -19.37 -2.44 -27.72
CA ALA A 65 -19.46 -3.13 -26.44
C ALA A 65 -18.07 -3.53 -25.93
N VAL A 66 -17.18 -3.98 -26.82
CA VAL A 66 -15.77 -4.26 -26.49
C VAL A 66 -15.09 -3.01 -25.93
N GLU A 67 -15.18 -1.88 -26.63
CA GLU A 67 -14.59 -0.61 -26.19
C GLU A 67 -15.11 -0.17 -24.80
N LYS A 68 -16.41 -0.35 -24.57
CA LYS A 68 -17.04 -0.04 -23.27
C LYS A 68 -16.47 -0.93 -22.16
N VAL A 69 -16.38 -2.23 -22.39
CA VAL A 69 -15.88 -3.20 -21.40
C VAL A 69 -14.39 -2.99 -21.13
N GLU A 70 -13.58 -2.77 -22.16
CA GLU A 70 -12.16 -2.41 -22.02
C GLU A 70 -11.97 -1.12 -21.21
N GLY A 71 -12.85 -0.13 -21.43
CA GLY A 71 -12.88 1.11 -20.63
C GLY A 71 -13.18 0.85 -19.15
N LEU A 72 -14.13 -0.04 -18.83
CA LEU A 72 -14.43 -0.45 -17.46
C LEU A 72 -13.28 -1.24 -16.82
N SER A 73 -12.68 -2.18 -17.54
CA SER A 73 -11.50 -2.94 -17.11
C SER A 73 -10.33 -2.02 -16.80
N ARG A 74 -10.07 -1.03 -17.67
CA ARG A 74 -9.02 -0.04 -17.44
C ARG A 74 -9.24 0.74 -16.15
N ARG A 75 -10.44 1.27 -15.94
CA ARG A 75 -10.79 2.00 -14.72
C ARG A 75 -10.71 1.12 -13.47
N LEU A 76 -11.18 -0.13 -13.52
CA LEU A 76 -11.06 -1.08 -12.42
C LEU A 76 -9.60 -1.27 -12.01
N LEU A 77 -8.74 -1.58 -12.99
CA LEU A 77 -7.32 -1.83 -12.76
C LEU A 77 -6.60 -0.56 -12.26
N ASP A 78 -6.77 0.56 -12.96
CA ASP A 78 -6.03 1.80 -12.72
C ASP A 78 -6.49 2.56 -11.48
N GLU A 79 -7.79 2.52 -11.15
CA GLU A 79 -8.35 3.29 -10.05
C GLU A 79 -8.45 2.48 -8.76
N HIS A 80 -8.68 1.17 -8.86
CA HIS A 80 -9.08 0.34 -7.70
C HIS A 80 -8.12 -0.80 -7.37
N VAL A 81 -7.14 -1.12 -8.23
CA VAL A 81 -6.19 -2.22 -7.98
C VAL A 81 -4.74 -1.71 -7.97
N LEU A 82 -4.25 -1.18 -9.09
CA LEU A 82 -2.84 -0.87 -9.31
C LEU A 82 -2.29 0.25 -8.42
N ARG A 83 -3.15 1.13 -7.90
CA ARG A 83 -2.73 2.20 -6.97
C ARG A 83 -2.15 1.68 -5.66
N TRP A 84 -2.47 0.45 -5.27
CA TRP A 84 -2.03 -0.10 -3.98
C TRP A 84 -1.51 -1.54 -4.07
N LEU A 85 -1.82 -2.27 -5.14
CA LEU A 85 -1.38 -3.66 -5.33
C LEU A 85 0.16 -3.82 -5.23
N PRO A 86 1.01 -2.97 -5.84
CA PRO A 86 2.47 -3.12 -5.73
C PRO A 86 2.97 -3.11 -4.29
N ILE A 87 2.42 -2.22 -3.46
CA ILE A 87 2.76 -2.12 -2.02
C ILE A 87 2.28 -3.36 -1.27
N PHE A 88 1.07 -3.86 -1.58
CA PHE A 88 0.57 -5.11 -1.00
C PHE A 88 1.48 -6.29 -1.36
N VAL A 89 1.86 -6.44 -2.63
CA VAL A 89 2.70 -7.54 -3.12
C VAL A 89 4.07 -7.51 -2.43
N LEU A 90 4.67 -6.32 -2.34
CA LEU A 90 5.93 -6.13 -1.63
C LEU A 90 5.80 -6.52 -0.16
N ALA A 91 4.76 -6.03 0.55
CA ALA A 91 4.53 -6.36 1.95
C ALA A 91 4.34 -7.87 2.18
N VAL A 92 3.60 -8.57 1.29
CA VAL A 92 3.40 -10.02 1.39
C VAL A 92 4.71 -10.78 1.17
N ARG A 93 5.51 -10.41 0.16
CA ARG A 93 6.81 -11.05 -0.10
C ARG A 93 7.75 -10.94 1.09
N ARG A 94 7.69 -9.82 1.82
CA ARG A 94 8.53 -9.56 2.99
C ARG A 94 8.16 -10.36 4.24
N THR A 95 7.00 -11.01 4.28
CA THR A 95 6.66 -11.95 5.36
C THR A 95 7.57 -13.17 5.38
N GLY A 96 8.26 -13.46 4.27
CA GLY A 96 9.13 -14.64 4.12
C GLY A 96 8.37 -15.96 3.96
N LEU A 97 7.04 -15.92 3.86
CA LEU A 97 6.22 -17.12 3.67
C LEU A 97 6.17 -17.49 2.17
N PRO A 98 6.67 -18.67 1.75
CA PRO A 98 6.80 -19.00 0.33
C PRO A 98 5.47 -19.03 -0.44
N PHE A 99 4.43 -19.61 0.15
CA PHE A 99 3.13 -19.76 -0.51
C PHE A 99 2.42 -18.41 -0.73
N PRO A 100 2.23 -17.55 0.29
CA PRO A 100 1.68 -16.20 0.07
C PRO A 100 2.50 -15.36 -0.92
N ALA A 101 3.83 -15.44 -0.86
CA ALA A 101 4.70 -14.70 -1.77
C ALA A 101 4.55 -15.14 -3.24
N ALA A 102 4.39 -16.45 -3.48
CA ALA A 102 4.11 -16.98 -4.82
C ALA A 102 2.75 -16.48 -5.33
N ILE A 103 1.69 -16.58 -4.52
CA ILE A 103 0.36 -16.09 -4.88
C ILE A 103 0.35 -14.59 -5.19
N ALA A 104 1.03 -13.77 -4.37
CA ALA A 104 1.15 -12.34 -4.62
C ALA A 104 1.91 -12.04 -5.93
N SER A 105 2.89 -12.86 -6.29
CA SER A 105 3.66 -12.70 -7.54
C SER A 105 2.83 -13.05 -8.78
N GLU A 106 2.07 -14.14 -8.74
CA GLU A 106 1.17 -14.52 -9.83
C GLU A 106 0.04 -13.51 -10.00
N LEU A 107 -0.51 -13.01 -8.88
CA LEU A 107 -1.52 -11.96 -8.90
C LEU A 107 -0.99 -10.69 -9.56
N ASP A 108 0.22 -10.26 -9.21
CA ASP A 108 0.86 -9.09 -9.80
C ASP A 108 1.05 -9.26 -11.31
N ALA A 109 1.60 -10.40 -11.72
CA ALA A 109 1.79 -10.72 -13.14
C ALA A 109 0.46 -10.74 -13.91
N LEU A 110 -0.59 -11.32 -13.34
CA LEU A 110 -1.93 -11.37 -13.93
C LEU A 110 -2.50 -9.95 -14.16
N VAL A 111 -2.50 -9.12 -13.11
CA VAL A 111 -3.07 -7.77 -13.15
C VAL A 111 -2.30 -6.89 -14.14
N ARG A 112 -0.96 -6.97 -14.14
CA ARG A 112 -0.12 -6.23 -15.09
C ARG A 112 -0.35 -6.69 -16.52
N SER A 113 -0.42 -8.00 -16.76
CA SER A 113 -0.73 -8.56 -18.08
C SER A 113 -2.08 -8.06 -18.63
N HIS A 114 -3.12 -8.05 -17.79
CA HIS A 114 -4.43 -7.50 -18.19
C HIS A 114 -4.34 -5.99 -18.46
N ARG A 115 -3.56 -5.25 -17.67
CA ARG A 115 -3.40 -3.82 -17.90
C ARG A 115 -2.62 -3.50 -19.17
N ASP A 116 -1.58 -4.26 -19.48
CA ASP A 116 -0.72 -4.09 -20.66
C ASP A 116 -1.48 -4.40 -21.96
N ALA A 117 -2.49 -5.28 -21.91
CA ALA A 117 -3.37 -5.58 -23.03
C ALA A 117 -4.36 -4.43 -23.37
N LEU A 118 -4.57 -3.48 -22.45
CA LEU A 118 -5.51 -2.38 -22.63
C LEU A 118 -4.80 -1.12 -23.15
N ALA A 119 -5.37 -0.51 -24.19
CA ALA A 119 -4.85 0.74 -24.75
C ALA A 119 -4.94 1.92 -23.75
N GLY A 120 -4.11 2.94 -23.97
CA GLY A 120 -4.15 4.21 -23.24
C GLY A 120 -3.26 4.25 -21.99
N PRO A 121 -2.80 5.46 -21.59
CA PRO A 121 -1.89 5.61 -20.46
C PRO A 121 -2.60 5.34 -19.12
N ALA A 122 -1.84 4.87 -18.13
CA ALA A 122 -2.34 4.81 -16.77
C ALA A 122 -2.49 6.24 -16.21
N PRO A 123 -3.60 6.56 -15.53
CA PRO A 123 -3.78 7.85 -14.91
C PRO A 123 -2.78 8.04 -13.76
N ARG A 124 -2.29 9.26 -13.62
CA ARG A 124 -1.54 9.65 -12.42
C ARG A 124 -2.49 9.70 -11.22
N PHE A 125 -1.96 9.39 -10.04
CA PHE A 125 -2.65 9.58 -8.78
C PHE A 125 -1.66 10.13 -7.75
N ASP A 126 -2.19 10.78 -6.73
CA ASP A 126 -1.41 11.29 -5.62
C ASP A 126 -1.82 10.58 -4.33
N LEU A 127 -0.84 10.43 -3.43
CA LEU A 127 -1.09 10.01 -2.05
C LEU A 127 -1.58 11.22 -1.24
N PRO A 128 -2.40 11.00 -0.19
CA PRO A 128 -2.82 12.08 0.68
C PRO A 128 -1.61 12.77 1.31
N GLU A 129 -1.73 14.07 1.57
CA GLU A 129 -0.69 14.87 2.21
C GLU A 129 -0.27 14.26 3.54
N ALA A 130 1.03 14.17 3.77
CA ALA A 130 1.60 13.67 5.00
C ALA A 130 1.59 14.77 6.09
N PRO A 131 1.37 14.45 7.37
CA PRO A 131 1.44 15.42 8.44
C PRO A 131 2.87 15.97 8.59
N ALA A 132 3.01 17.27 8.83
CA ALA A 132 4.29 17.97 9.00
C ALA A 132 4.90 17.76 10.39
N LEU A 133 5.30 16.52 10.69
CA LEU A 133 5.77 16.11 12.03
C LEU A 133 6.99 16.87 12.57
N LEU A 134 7.80 17.50 11.71
CA LEU A 134 8.97 18.27 12.18
C LEU A 134 8.63 19.70 12.60
N GLU A 135 7.48 20.23 12.16
CA GLU A 135 7.04 21.60 12.45
C GLU A 135 6.35 21.72 13.82
N ASP A 136 5.92 20.59 14.38
CA ASP A 136 5.27 20.52 15.68
C ASP A 136 6.27 20.04 16.74
N ASP A 137 6.68 20.95 17.63
CA ASP A 137 7.58 20.67 18.75
C ASP A 137 6.98 19.72 19.80
N GLU A 138 5.66 19.49 19.79
CA GLU A 138 5.01 18.48 20.63
C GLU A 138 5.04 17.07 20.01
N THR A 139 5.59 16.91 18.81
CA THR A 139 5.69 15.61 18.13
C THR A 139 6.49 14.62 18.97
N GLY A 140 5.78 13.61 19.47
CA GLY A 140 6.36 12.52 20.23
C GLY A 140 6.51 11.23 19.43
N LEU A 141 7.05 10.20 20.10
CA LEU A 141 7.22 8.86 19.53
C LEU A 141 5.90 8.20 19.12
N ARG A 142 4.76 8.64 19.70
CA ARG A 142 3.44 8.12 19.34
C ARG A 142 3.02 8.62 17.96
N GLU A 143 3.24 9.89 17.70
CA GLU A 143 2.88 10.57 16.45
C GLU A 143 3.73 9.99 15.31
N ILE A 144 5.04 9.84 15.54
CA ILE A 144 5.98 9.17 14.62
C ILE A 144 5.55 7.71 14.36
N GLY A 145 5.26 6.94 15.41
CA GLY A 145 4.82 5.56 15.24
C GLY A 145 3.48 5.43 14.52
N THR A 146 2.57 6.40 14.70
CA THR A 146 1.28 6.47 14.01
C THR A 146 1.49 6.78 12.53
N TYR A 147 2.34 7.74 12.20
CA TYR A 147 2.77 8.04 10.84
C TYR A 147 3.33 6.81 10.13
N LEU A 148 4.33 6.15 10.73
CA LEU A 148 4.97 4.94 10.18
C LEU A 148 4.00 3.75 10.04
N SER A 149 2.89 3.79 10.76
CA SER A 149 1.88 2.73 10.71
C SER A 149 0.86 2.89 9.58
N ALA A 150 0.80 4.05 8.94
CA ALA A 150 -0.11 4.38 7.85
C ALA A 150 0.63 4.38 6.50
N PRO A 151 0.39 3.39 5.61
CA PRO A 151 1.12 3.32 4.34
C PRO A 151 0.91 4.59 3.49
N ALA A 152 -0.31 5.13 3.48
CA ALA A 152 -0.64 6.36 2.78
C ALA A 152 0.24 7.55 3.20
N HIS A 153 0.75 7.57 4.45
CA HIS A 153 1.67 8.57 4.96
C HIS A 153 3.12 8.15 4.86
N ALA A 154 3.49 6.94 5.29
CA ALA A 154 4.89 6.52 5.30
C ALA A 154 5.43 6.17 3.90
N GLY A 155 4.55 5.83 2.95
CA GLY A 155 4.94 5.35 1.62
C GLY A 155 5.37 3.88 1.59
N PHE A 156 5.54 3.23 2.74
CA PHE A 156 5.92 1.83 2.87
C PHE A 156 5.13 1.12 3.97
N VAL A 157 5.27 -0.21 4.07
CA VAL A 157 4.55 -1.02 5.06
C VAL A 157 5.53 -1.67 6.02
N LEU A 158 5.35 -1.44 7.32
CA LEU A 158 6.01 -2.22 8.37
C LEU A 158 5.12 -3.39 8.77
N THR A 159 5.46 -4.61 8.37
CA THR A 159 4.75 -5.81 8.81
C THR A 159 5.09 -6.13 10.27
N ARG A 160 4.35 -7.06 10.90
CA ARG A 160 4.67 -7.53 12.25
C ARG A 160 6.04 -8.21 12.29
N GLU A 161 6.39 -8.89 11.21
CA GLU A 161 7.66 -9.56 10.97
C GLU A 161 8.80 -8.55 10.86
N ASP A 162 8.59 -7.42 10.17
CA ASP A 162 9.56 -6.32 10.10
C ASP A 162 9.84 -5.73 11.48
N VAL A 163 8.78 -5.36 12.21
CA VAL A 163 8.91 -4.82 13.59
C VAL A 163 9.61 -5.84 14.50
N ALA A 164 9.33 -7.13 14.35
CA ALA A 164 9.99 -8.18 15.12
C ALA A 164 11.46 -8.37 14.73
N ARG A 165 11.80 -8.27 13.44
CA ARG A 165 13.18 -8.33 12.95
C ARG A 165 14.00 -7.14 13.48
N LEU A 166 13.48 -5.93 13.37
CA LEU A 166 14.11 -4.71 13.86
C LEU A 166 14.36 -4.78 15.39
N GLY A 167 13.33 -5.13 16.17
CA GLY A 167 13.48 -5.27 17.61
C GLY A 167 14.51 -6.33 18.03
N ARG A 168 14.55 -7.49 17.35
CA ARG A 168 15.59 -8.50 17.61
C ARG A 168 16.98 -8.02 17.24
N GLY A 169 17.13 -7.33 16.10
CA GLY A 169 18.42 -6.82 15.64
C GLY A 169 19.05 -5.84 16.63
N LEU A 170 18.23 -5.04 17.31
CA LEU A 170 18.67 -4.06 18.30
C LEU A 170 18.57 -4.55 19.75
N ASN A 171 18.19 -5.81 19.97
CA ASN A 171 17.97 -6.40 21.29
C ASN A 171 16.98 -5.59 22.18
N VAL A 172 15.92 -5.05 21.57
CA VAL A 172 14.87 -4.29 22.25
C VAL A 172 13.50 -4.99 22.18
N PRO A 173 12.68 -4.92 23.24
CA PRO A 173 11.36 -5.51 23.22
C PRO A 173 10.40 -4.70 22.33
N ARG A 174 9.77 -5.37 21.36
CA ARG A 174 8.75 -4.76 20.49
C ARG A 174 7.37 -4.56 21.14
N GLY A 175 7.16 -5.10 22.34
CA GLY A 175 5.86 -5.11 23.03
C GLY A 175 4.82 -6.02 22.38
N PHE A 176 3.54 -5.74 22.67
CA PHE A 176 2.37 -6.46 22.17
C PHE A 176 1.31 -5.47 21.67
N GLY A 177 0.31 -5.97 20.93
CA GLY A 177 -0.82 -5.18 20.44
C GLY A 177 -1.08 -5.29 18.95
N ASP A 178 -1.90 -4.37 18.45
CA ASP A 178 -2.06 -4.14 17.01
C ASP A 178 -0.76 -3.61 16.37
N ARG A 179 -0.75 -3.46 15.04
CA ARG A 179 0.47 -3.01 14.33
C ARG A 179 0.93 -1.62 14.82
N THR A 180 0.03 -0.67 14.96
CA THR A 180 0.38 0.69 15.40
C THR A 180 1.00 0.65 16.79
N GLN A 181 0.38 -0.10 17.70
CA GLN A 181 0.89 -0.30 19.06
C GLN A 181 2.28 -0.95 19.05
N LEU A 182 2.52 -1.94 18.20
CA LEU A 182 3.82 -2.59 18.06
C LEU A 182 4.91 -1.60 17.57
N ILE A 183 4.62 -0.75 16.59
CA ILE A 183 5.56 0.25 16.08
C ILE A 183 5.86 1.29 17.16
N VAL A 184 4.83 1.84 17.81
CA VAL A 184 4.99 2.82 18.91
C VAL A 184 5.78 2.23 20.08
N ASN A 185 5.49 0.98 20.45
CA ASN A 185 6.21 0.30 21.53
C ASN A 185 7.66 0.04 21.16
N LEU A 186 7.95 -0.33 19.91
CA LEU A 186 9.33 -0.49 19.43
C LEU A 186 10.12 0.82 19.56
N LEU A 187 9.56 1.95 19.10
CA LEU A 187 10.18 3.28 19.24
C LEU A 187 10.45 3.63 20.71
N ARG A 188 9.47 3.44 21.59
CA ARG A 188 9.60 3.71 23.03
C ARG A 188 10.65 2.85 23.70
N SER A 189 10.69 1.56 23.35
CA SER A 189 11.70 0.64 23.86
C SER A 189 13.10 1.07 23.38
N ALA A 190 13.25 1.40 22.10
CA ALA A 190 14.53 1.85 21.58
C ALA A 190 15.03 3.12 22.29
N ALA A 191 14.16 4.11 22.52
CA ALA A 191 14.49 5.28 23.32
C ALA A 191 14.90 4.93 24.77
N ARG A 192 14.18 4.01 25.42
CA ARG A 192 14.49 3.57 26.79
C ARG A 192 15.82 2.84 26.90
N PHE A 193 16.22 2.11 25.86
CA PHE A 193 17.44 1.30 25.83
C PHE A 193 18.58 1.97 25.05
N ASP A 194 18.50 3.29 24.81
CA ASP A 194 19.52 4.07 24.11
C ASP A 194 19.88 3.52 22.71
N ALA A 195 18.88 2.99 22.02
CA ALA A 195 18.97 2.39 20.69
C ALA A 195 18.08 3.13 19.67
N LEU A 196 17.61 4.35 19.98
CA LEU A 196 16.71 5.10 19.11
C LEU A 196 17.38 5.49 17.80
N ASP A 197 18.62 5.99 17.83
CA ASP A 197 19.36 6.36 16.62
C ASP A 197 19.51 5.15 15.67
N ALA A 198 20.00 4.03 16.20
CA ALA A 198 20.14 2.79 15.45
C ALA A 198 18.80 2.24 14.91
N LEU A 199 17.69 2.46 15.62
CA LEU A 199 16.36 2.12 15.11
C LEU A 199 15.93 3.01 13.95
N LEU A 200 16.15 4.33 14.05
CA LEU A 200 15.79 5.27 12.99
C LEU A 200 16.62 5.01 11.73
N GLU A 201 17.91 4.68 11.89
CA GLU A 201 18.78 4.22 10.80
C GLU A 201 18.22 2.96 10.13
N ALA A 202 17.93 1.92 10.92
CA ALA A 202 17.40 0.67 10.39
C ALA A 202 16.02 0.85 9.72
N LEU A 203 15.20 1.79 10.19
CA LEU A 203 13.94 2.16 9.54
C LEU A 203 14.16 2.89 8.21
N GLU A 204 15.19 3.74 8.13
CA GLU A 204 15.56 4.42 6.89
C GLU A 204 16.06 3.44 5.83
N GLU A 205 16.91 2.49 6.22
CA GLU A 205 17.38 1.39 5.38
C GLU A 205 16.22 0.52 4.90
N GLU A 206 15.31 0.19 5.81
CA GLU A 206 14.09 -0.58 5.51
C GLU A 206 13.20 0.15 4.49
N ALA A 207 13.03 1.46 4.65
CA ALA A 207 12.30 2.29 3.68
C ALA A 207 13.01 2.29 2.31
N GLY A 208 14.34 2.44 2.28
CA GLY A 208 15.14 2.38 1.06
C GLY A 208 15.00 1.05 0.31
N ALA A 209 15.09 -0.07 1.03
CA ALA A 209 14.89 -1.41 0.44
C ALA A 209 13.49 -1.58 -0.17
N GLN A 210 12.46 -0.96 0.43
CA GLN A 210 11.12 -0.97 -0.14
C GLN A 210 11.00 -0.08 -1.39
N ALA A 211 11.64 1.09 -1.43
CA ALA A 211 11.70 1.92 -2.63
C ALA A 211 12.36 1.20 -3.81
N GLU A 212 13.45 0.47 -3.56
CA GLU A 212 14.12 -0.37 -4.57
C GLU A 212 13.18 -1.47 -5.09
N GLY A 213 12.46 -2.14 -4.18
CA GLY A 213 11.46 -3.14 -4.55
C GLY A 213 10.33 -2.60 -5.42
N LEU A 214 10.00 -1.31 -5.28
CA LEU A 214 8.98 -0.64 -6.09
C LEU A 214 9.50 -0.08 -7.42
N ALA A 215 10.83 0.05 -7.59
CA ALA A 215 11.41 0.61 -8.81
C ALA A 215 11.07 -0.22 -10.06
N GLY A 216 10.90 -1.54 -9.91
CA GLY A 216 10.52 -2.46 -10.99
C GLY A 216 9.11 -2.25 -11.55
N TYR A 217 8.27 -1.42 -10.91
CA TYR A 217 6.91 -1.12 -11.35
C TYR A 217 6.80 0.13 -12.23
N GLY A 218 7.90 0.88 -12.43
CA GLY A 218 7.91 2.08 -13.27
C GLY A 218 7.15 3.27 -12.67
N ASP A 219 6.35 3.94 -13.49
CA ASP A 219 5.68 5.19 -13.12
C ASP A 219 4.48 4.99 -12.20
N VAL A 220 3.86 3.79 -12.20
CA VAL A 220 2.69 3.51 -11.35
C VAL A 220 3.01 3.57 -9.85
N THR A 221 4.28 3.36 -9.48
CA THR A 221 4.76 3.47 -8.09
C THR A 221 5.49 4.78 -7.81
N ALA A 222 5.52 5.73 -8.75
CA ALA A 222 6.20 7.01 -8.55
C ALA A 222 5.68 7.77 -7.30
N PRO A 223 4.36 7.86 -7.02
CA PRO A 223 3.86 8.52 -5.80
C PRO A 223 4.34 7.84 -4.52
N TRP A 224 4.42 6.51 -4.54
CA TRP A 224 4.91 5.72 -3.40
C TRP A 224 6.39 5.93 -3.17
N ARG A 225 7.21 5.89 -4.23
CA ARG A 225 8.65 6.13 -4.12
C ARG A 225 8.96 7.54 -3.64
N ALA A 226 8.24 8.55 -4.14
CA ALA A 226 8.36 9.92 -3.64
C ALA A 226 8.04 10.00 -2.14
N ARG A 227 6.94 9.36 -1.70
CA ARG A 227 6.58 9.35 -0.28
C ARG A 227 7.59 8.61 0.60
N ILE A 228 8.20 7.54 0.10
CA ILE A 228 9.27 6.85 0.82
C ILE A 228 10.47 7.78 1.03
N GLU A 229 10.87 8.54 0.01
CA GLU A 229 11.98 9.49 0.14
C GLU A 229 11.67 10.62 1.14
N GLU A 230 10.43 11.11 1.17
CA GLU A 230 9.96 12.04 2.21
C GLU A 230 10.08 11.42 3.61
N SER A 231 9.64 10.17 3.80
CA SER A 231 9.79 9.45 5.07
C SER A 231 11.25 9.23 5.47
N ARG A 232 12.14 8.96 4.50
CA ARG A 232 13.58 8.82 4.78
C ARG A 232 14.19 10.14 5.22
N ALA A 233 13.82 11.25 4.58
CA ALA A 233 14.23 12.58 5.01
C ALA A 233 13.74 12.91 6.43
N LEU A 234 12.49 12.57 6.75
CA LEU A 234 11.93 12.69 8.10
C LEU A 234 12.74 11.88 9.13
N LEU A 235 13.03 10.61 8.83
CA LEU A 235 13.79 9.73 9.74
C LEU A 235 15.20 10.27 10.01
N ARG A 236 15.90 10.78 8.97
CA ARG A 236 17.22 11.44 9.13
C ARG A 236 17.13 12.68 10.01
N ALA A 237 16.16 13.55 9.76
CA ALA A 237 15.98 14.75 10.58
C ALA A 237 15.66 14.43 12.05
N LEU A 238 14.90 13.36 12.31
CA LEU A 238 14.64 12.88 13.67
C LEU A 238 15.91 12.36 14.37
N ARG A 239 16.82 11.70 13.63
CA ARG A 239 18.14 11.29 14.16
C ARG A 239 18.97 12.50 14.55
N GLU A 240 19.09 13.48 13.66
CA GLU A 240 19.83 14.72 13.93
C GLU A 240 19.28 15.47 15.15
N ARG A 241 17.95 15.53 15.32
CA ARG A 241 17.34 16.12 16.54
C ARG A 241 17.61 15.30 17.79
N ALA A 242 17.64 13.97 17.71
CA ALA A 242 17.94 13.10 18.85
C ALA A 242 19.39 13.25 19.32
N GLU A 243 20.35 13.42 18.40
CA GLU A 243 21.76 13.70 18.72
C GLU A 243 21.97 15.10 19.29
N ALA A 244 21.12 16.07 18.91
CA ALA A 244 21.20 17.45 19.38
C ALA A 244 20.58 17.66 20.78
N LEU A 245 19.92 16.65 21.36
CA LEU A 245 19.37 16.69 22.72
C LEU A 245 20.47 16.23 23.71
N PRO A 246 20.84 17.06 24.71
CA PRO A 246 21.93 16.79 25.65
C PRO A 246 21.66 15.65 26.64
#